data_AF-S4P9X3-F1
#
_entry.id   AF-S4P9X3-F1
#
_cell.length_a   1.000
_cell.length_b   1.000
_cell.length_c   1.000
_cell.angle_alpha   90.00
_cell.angle_beta   90.00
_cell.angle_gamma   90.00
#
_symmetry.space_group_name_H-M   'P 1'
#
loop_
_entity.id
_entity.type
_entity.pdbx_description
1 polymer ?
#
loop_
_entity_poly.entity_id
_entity_poly.type
_entity_poly.pdbx_seq_one_letter_code
_entity_poly.pdbx_strand_id
1 'polypeptide(L)'
;MNPTSNITVASPNIKYTEDYIFSEYDYEETLVTKCERELVAKPYRTSLSIRTGRKVGKLGVMLVGWGGNNGSTFTAAVLANRHQLSWNTKNGHMNANWYGSITQASTVRLGLDENGGDVFVAMSKLLPMVHTDDLVIDGWDISPMNLAEAMGRAKVIDFDLQHKLRKEMQTMKPRPAIYDPDFIAANQADRALNLIRGTRYEQYLQIRADIKDFRDKNKLDKVIVLWTANTERFCEVAVGVHDTGDNLEKALRQNNSEISPSTIFALA
;
A
#
# COMPACT_ATOMS: atom_id res chain seq x y z
N MET A 1 14.38 -20.43 9.47
CA MET A 1 15.05 -19.41 10.31
C MET A 1 14.29 -19.33 11.62
N ASN A 2 14.99 -19.42 12.75
CA ASN A 2 14.34 -19.37 14.08
C ASN A 2 13.52 -18.08 14.24
N PRO A 3 12.27 -18.15 14.72
CA PRO A 3 11.36 -17.01 14.83
C PRO A 3 11.64 -16.15 16.07
N THR A 4 12.91 -15.90 16.43
CA THR A 4 13.26 -15.10 17.62
C THR A 4 14.69 -14.57 17.56
N SER A 5 14.89 -13.44 16.89
CA SER A 5 15.95 -12.51 17.29
C SER A 5 15.46 -11.09 17.03
N ASN A 6 14.90 -10.48 18.08
CA ASN A 6 14.66 -9.04 18.08
C ASN A 6 16.01 -8.34 18.13
N ILE A 7 16.25 -7.41 17.20
CA ILE A 7 17.47 -6.59 17.20
C ILE A 7 17.37 -5.58 18.35
N THR A 8 18.40 -5.52 19.19
CA THR A 8 18.55 -4.49 20.22
C THR A 8 19.85 -3.74 19.94
N VAL A 9 19.76 -2.42 19.78
CA VAL A 9 20.93 -1.57 19.56
C VAL A 9 21.33 -0.94 20.89
N ALA A 10 22.47 -1.35 21.43
CA ALA A 10 23.03 -0.77 22.65
C ALA A 10 23.78 0.53 22.30
N SER A 11 23.07 1.66 22.34
CA SER A 11 23.62 2.98 22.03
C SER A 11 23.16 4.01 23.08
N PRO A 12 24.03 4.95 23.48
CA PRO A 12 23.63 6.05 24.36
C PRO A 12 22.57 6.97 23.73
N ASN A 13 22.45 6.97 22.39
CA ASN A 13 21.48 7.78 21.65
C ASN A 13 20.13 7.10 21.47
N ILE A 14 19.95 5.88 22.01
CA ILE A 14 18.72 5.11 21.87
C ILE A 14 18.16 4.79 23.25
N LYS A 15 16.86 5.06 23.41
CA LYS A 15 16.11 4.69 24.61
C LYS A 15 14.90 3.85 24.23
N TYR A 16 14.83 2.65 24.80
CA TYR A 16 13.67 1.77 24.68
C TYR A 16 12.74 1.97 25.87
N THR A 17 11.44 2.05 25.58
CA THR A 17 10.33 1.97 26.56
C THR A 17 9.40 0.84 26.15
N GLU A 18 8.37 0.55 26.94
CA GLU A 18 7.36 -0.44 26.56
C GLU A 18 6.71 -0.09 25.21
N ASP A 19 6.33 1.17 25.01
CA ASP A 19 5.55 1.61 23.86
C ASP A 19 6.38 2.19 22.70
N TYR A 20 7.57 2.71 22.98
CA TYR A 20 8.35 3.50 22.01
C TYR A 20 9.85 3.19 22.01
N ILE A 21 10.47 3.41 20.85
CA ILE A 21 11.91 3.57 20.64
C ILE A 21 12.16 5.05 20.39
N PHE A 22 13.02 5.67 21.20
CA PHE A 22 13.50 7.04 20.99
C PHE A 22 14.93 6.97 20.46
N SER A 23 15.23 7.73 19.41
CA SER A 23 16.55 7.80 18.80
C SER A 23 16.92 9.27 18.57
N GLU A 24 18.09 9.66 19.06
CA GLU A 24 18.73 10.92 18.68
C GLU A 24 19.65 10.68 17.48
N TYR A 25 19.48 11.48 16.43
CA TYR A 25 20.23 11.35 15.18
C TYR A 25 20.67 12.72 14.68
N ASP A 26 21.98 12.90 14.52
CA ASP A 26 22.56 14.08 13.91
C ASP A 26 22.58 13.90 12.40
N TYR A 27 21.67 14.59 11.69
CA TYR A 27 21.65 14.64 10.24
C TYR A 27 22.68 15.66 9.75
N GLU A 28 23.68 15.20 9.01
CA GLU A 28 24.73 16.04 8.45
C GLU A 28 24.48 16.28 6.97
N GLU A 29 24.58 17.54 6.56
CA GLU A 29 24.44 17.95 5.16
C GLU A 29 25.42 19.09 4.85
N THR A 30 25.51 19.51 3.59
CA THR A 30 26.39 20.59 3.15
C THR A 30 25.59 21.58 2.31
N LEU A 31 25.50 22.82 2.78
CA LEU A 31 24.94 23.92 2.02
C LEU A 31 26.01 24.44 1.05
N VAL A 32 25.73 24.42 -0.25
CA VAL A 32 26.64 24.95 -1.27
C VAL A 32 26.09 26.27 -1.81
N THR A 33 26.84 27.35 -1.62
CA THR A 33 26.52 28.67 -2.18
C THR A 33 27.48 29.00 -3.31
N LYS A 34 26.95 29.46 -4.45
CA LYS A 34 27.73 29.92 -5.59
C LYS A 34 27.88 31.45 -5.56
N CYS A 35 29.10 31.93 -5.48
CA CYS A 35 29.44 33.35 -5.58
C CYS A 35 30.31 33.55 -6.82
N GLU A 36 29.73 34.06 -7.90
CA GLU A 36 30.39 34.20 -9.21
C GLU A 36 31.00 32.88 -9.74
N ARG A 37 32.33 32.73 -9.65
CA ARG A 37 33.10 31.55 -10.07
C ARG A 37 33.50 30.64 -8.91
N GLU A 38 33.17 31.01 -7.68
CA GLU A 38 33.50 30.25 -6.48
C GLU A 38 32.30 29.46 -5.96
N LEU A 39 32.58 28.26 -5.46
CA LEU A 39 31.63 27.43 -4.72
C LEU A 39 32.11 27.36 -3.27
N VAL A 40 31.28 27.84 -2.35
CA VAL A 40 31.53 27.72 -0.92
C VAL A 40 30.63 26.61 -0.37
N ALA A 41 31.26 25.51 0.04
CA ALA A 41 30.59 24.38 0.68
C ALA A 41 30.67 24.53 2.20
N LYS A 42 29.52 24.65 2.87
CA LYS A 42 29.40 24.80 4.32
C LYS A 42 28.70 23.57 4.92
N PRO A 43 29.44 22.62 5.52
CA PRO A 43 28.85 21.54 6.28
C PRO A 43 28.03 22.09 7.45
N TYR A 44 26.88 21.49 7.70
CA TYR A 44 26.03 21.80 8.84
C TYR A 44 25.36 20.54 9.37
N ARG A 45 24.80 20.64 10.57
CA ARG A 45 24.19 19.53 11.28
C ARG A 45 22.83 19.93 11.83
N THR A 46 21.86 19.04 11.71
CA THR A 46 20.53 19.15 12.29
C THR A 46 20.28 17.95 13.19
N SER A 47 20.14 18.18 14.49
CA SER A 47 19.80 17.11 15.43
C SER A 47 18.32 16.78 15.36
N LEU A 48 18.00 15.50 15.18
CA LEU A 48 16.65 14.96 15.07
C LEU A 48 16.37 14.00 16.23
N SER A 49 15.25 14.23 16.92
CA SER A 49 14.72 13.29 17.92
C SER A 49 13.57 12.49 17.30
N ILE A 50 13.82 11.21 17.01
CA ILE A 50 12.87 10.33 16.32
C ILE A 50 12.20 9.41 17.34
N ARG A 51 10.87 9.34 17.30
CA ARG A 51 10.06 8.42 18.13
C ARG A 51 9.33 7.41 17.25
N THR A 52 9.60 6.13 17.48
CA THR A 52 8.98 5.01 16.75
C THR A 52 8.11 4.19 17.69
N GLY A 53 6.82 4.00 17.34
CA GLY A 53 5.91 3.13 18.09
C GLY A 53 6.29 1.66 17.95
N ARG A 54 6.23 0.92 19.06
CA ARG A 54 6.60 -0.51 19.09
C ARG A 54 5.43 -1.45 18.81
N LYS A 55 4.21 -1.01 19.11
CA LYS A 55 2.99 -1.78 18.89
C LYS A 55 2.57 -1.68 17.42
N VAL A 56 2.58 -2.83 16.74
CA VAL A 56 2.11 -2.96 15.36
C VAL A 56 0.63 -3.30 15.40
N GLY A 57 -0.21 -2.35 15.03
CA GLY A 57 -1.67 -2.51 15.01
C GLY A 57 -2.17 -3.34 13.82
N LYS A 58 -3.44 -3.77 13.89
CA LYS A 58 -4.12 -4.50 12.83
C LYS A 58 -4.35 -3.56 11.63
N LEU A 59 -3.79 -3.92 10.49
CA LEU A 59 -3.82 -3.12 9.28
C LEU A 59 -4.79 -3.70 8.25
N GLY A 60 -5.69 -2.85 7.76
CA GLY A 60 -6.44 -3.12 6.54
C GLY A 60 -5.87 -2.36 5.35
N VAL A 61 -5.95 -2.97 4.19
CA VAL A 61 -5.60 -2.37 2.90
C VAL A 61 -6.84 -2.41 2.01
N MET A 62 -7.25 -1.24 1.51
CA MET A 62 -8.32 -1.15 0.54
C MET A 62 -7.77 -0.76 -0.83
N LEU A 63 -8.00 -1.63 -1.82
CA LEU A 63 -7.47 -1.44 -3.17
C LEU A 63 -8.52 -0.83 -4.10
N VAL A 64 -8.21 0.29 -4.73
CA VAL A 64 -9.01 0.77 -5.87
C VAL A 64 -8.54 0.02 -7.11
N GLY A 65 -9.45 -0.65 -7.81
CA GLY A 65 -9.10 -1.63 -8.84
C GLY A 65 -8.75 -3.01 -8.27
N TRP A 66 -9.40 -3.42 -7.17
CA TRP A 66 -9.10 -4.67 -6.46
C TRP A 66 -9.25 -5.91 -7.35
N GLY A 67 -10.23 -5.90 -8.25
CA GLY A 67 -10.45 -6.96 -9.21
C GLY A 67 -9.46 -6.96 -10.38
N GLY A 68 -8.53 -5.99 -10.48
CA GLY A 68 -7.50 -5.95 -11.51
C GLY A 68 -6.43 -7.04 -11.37
N ASN A 69 -5.48 -7.08 -12.31
CA ASN A 69 -4.38 -8.05 -12.28
C ASN A 69 -3.57 -7.94 -10.98
N ASN A 70 -3.19 -6.72 -10.60
CA ASN A 70 -2.42 -6.47 -9.38
C ASN A 70 -3.23 -6.79 -8.13
N GLY A 71 -4.48 -6.30 -8.02
CA GLY A 71 -5.29 -6.50 -6.83
C GLY A 71 -5.62 -7.98 -6.57
N SER A 72 -5.97 -8.73 -7.61
CA SER A 72 -6.21 -10.17 -7.50
C SER A 72 -4.94 -10.96 -7.20
N THR A 73 -3.81 -10.63 -7.83
CA THR A 73 -2.51 -11.27 -7.57
C THR A 73 -2.01 -10.99 -6.16
N PHE A 74 -2.10 -9.73 -5.70
CA PHE A 74 -1.70 -9.35 -4.34
C PHE A 74 -2.52 -10.09 -3.29
N THR A 75 -3.84 -10.17 -3.49
CA THR A 75 -4.74 -10.91 -2.59
C THR A 75 -4.39 -12.40 -2.59
N ALA A 76 -4.18 -13.00 -3.76
CA ALA A 76 -3.76 -14.40 -3.88
C ALA A 76 -2.42 -14.67 -3.17
N ALA A 77 -1.44 -13.77 -3.32
CA ALA A 77 -0.13 -13.89 -2.68
C ALA A 77 -0.23 -13.81 -1.16
N VAL A 78 -1.03 -12.89 -0.60
CA VAL A 78 -1.29 -12.81 0.84
C VAL A 78 -1.93 -14.09 1.37
N LEU A 79 -2.97 -14.59 0.69
CA LEU A 79 -3.65 -15.82 1.10
C LEU A 79 -2.74 -17.05 0.99
N ALA A 80 -1.98 -17.16 -0.09
CA ALA A 80 -1.06 -18.27 -0.29
C ALA A 80 0.02 -18.32 0.81
N ASN A 81 0.62 -17.17 1.16
CA ASN A 81 1.61 -17.10 2.24
C ASN A 81 0.99 -17.36 3.62
N ARG A 82 -0.15 -16.72 3.92
CA ARG A 82 -0.89 -16.91 5.18
C ARG A 82 -1.24 -18.38 5.44
N HIS A 83 -1.70 -19.09 4.41
CA HIS A 83 -2.07 -20.50 4.50
C HIS A 83 -0.90 -21.45 4.25
N GLN A 84 0.32 -20.91 4.05
CA GLN A 84 1.54 -21.67 3.77
C GLN A 84 1.36 -22.66 2.61
N LEU A 85 0.68 -22.20 1.55
CA LEU A 85 0.34 -23.05 0.43
C LEU A 85 1.57 -23.41 -0.40
N SER A 86 1.48 -24.60 -0.95
CA SER A 86 2.37 -25.10 -1.97
C SER A 86 1.58 -25.65 -3.15
N TRP A 87 2.13 -25.54 -4.35
CA TRP A 87 1.45 -25.96 -5.58
C TRP A 87 2.42 -26.55 -6.59
N ASN A 88 1.86 -27.31 -7.52
CA ASN A 88 2.61 -27.89 -8.62
C ASN A 88 2.63 -26.94 -9.81
N THR A 89 3.79 -26.86 -10.44
CA THR A 89 4.00 -26.20 -11.72
C THR A 89 4.58 -27.20 -12.71
N LYS A 90 4.65 -26.83 -13.99
CA LYS A 90 5.34 -27.64 -15.00
C LYS A 90 6.84 -27.89 -14.68
N ASN A 91 7.43 -27.06 -13.83
CA ASN A 91 8.84 -27.11 -13.44
C ASN A 91 9.05 -27.73 -12.04
N GLY A 92 8.00 -28.32 -11.46
CA GLY A 92 8.05 -28.93 -10.13
C GLY A 92 7.27 -28.15 -9.09
N HIS A 93 7.65 -28.36 -7.83
CA HIS A 93 6.90 -27.90 -6.67
C HIS A 93 7.32 -26.49 -6.23
N MET A 94 6.34 -25.64 -5.92
CA MET A 94 6.55 -24.28 -5.45
C MET A 94 5.91 -24.08 -4.08
N ASN A 95 6.56 -23.28 -3.23
CA ASN A 95 6.02 -22.80 -1.97
C ASN A 95 5.72 -21.30 -2.07
N ALA A 96 4.66 -20.86 -1.39
CA ALA A 96 4.36 -19.44 -1.25
C ALA A 96 5.55 -18.70 -0.63
N ASN A 97 5.85 -17.52 -1.16
CA ASN A 97 6.93 -16.67 -0.70
C ASN A 97 6.63 -15.20 -1.04
N TRP A 98 7.52 -14.32 -0.58
CA TRP A 98 7.49 -12.87 -0.85
C TRP A 98 8.66 -12.40 -1.72
N TYR A 99 9.16 -13.24 -2.63
CA TYR A 99 10.23 -12.83 -3.53
C TYR A 99 9.85 -11.61 -4.35
N GLY A 100 10.81 -10.70 -4.54
CA GLY A 100 10.58 -9.38 -5.13
C GLY A 100 10.12 -8.30 -4.14
N SER A 101 9.68 -8.66 -2.93
CA SER A 101 9.41 -7.69 -1.87
C SER A 101 10.71 -7.29 -1.16
N ILE A 102 11.08 -6.01 -1.23
CA ILE A 102 12.24 -5.49 -0.50
C ILE A 102 12.06 -5.72 1.01
N THR A 103 10.89 -5.40 1.58
CA THR A 103 10.68 -5.53 3.03
C THR A 103 10.73 -6.98 3.52
N GLN A 104 10.24 -7.94 2.73
CA GLN A 104 10.11 -9.34 3.18
C GLN A 104 11.24 -10.25 2.72
N ALA A 105 11.93 -9.93 1.62
CA ALA A 105 12.93 -10.79 1.00
C ALA A 105 14.32 -10.15 0.86
N SER A 106 14.56 -8.96 1.41
CA SER A 106 15.89 -8.34 1.46
C SER A 106 16.52 -8.36 2.85
N THR A 107 17.84 -8.17 2.88
CA THR A 107 18.61 -8.00 4.10
C THR A 107 19.30 -6.64 4.14
N VAL A 108 19.65 -6.21 5.34
CA VAL A 108 20.46 -5.02 5.61
C VAL A 108 21.67 -5.46 6.41
N ARG A 109 22.86 -4.95 6.05
CA ARG A 109 24.08 -5.18 6.81
C ARG A 109 24.00 -4.41 8.12
N LEU A 110 24.03 -5.13 9.23
CA LEU A 110 23.99 -4.55 10.58
C LEU A 110 25.39 -4.12 11.04
N GLY A 111 26.42 -4.89 10.69
CA GLY A 111 27.80 -4.61 11.12
C GLY A 111 28.70 -5.81 10.90
N LEU A 112 29.73 -5.92 11.75
CA LEU A 112 30.69 -7.03 11.79
C LEU A 112 30.47 -7.88 13.05
N ASP A 113 30.72 -9.18 12.95
CA ASP A 113 30.84 -10.08 14.11
C ASP A 113 32.24 -10.01 14.75
N GLU A 114 32.45 -10.75 15.84
CA GLU A 114 33.74 -10.79 16.56
C GLU A 114 34.92 -11.32 15.72
N ASN A 115 34.66 -11.99 14.60
CA ASN A 115 35.67 -12.51 13.68
C ASN A 115 35.86 -11.60 12.46
N GLY A 116 35.16 -10.46 12.38
CA GLY A 116 35.21 -9.53 11.27
C GLY A 116 34.35 -9.95 10.06
N GLY A 117 33.44 -10.91 10.23
CA GLY A 117 32.46 -11.31 9.22
C GLY A 117 31.25 -10.36 9.17
N ASP A 118 30.70 -10.12 7.99
CA ASP A 118 29.51 -9.28 7.85
C ASP A 118 28.25 -9.96 8.42
N VAL A 119 27.54 -9.25 9.29
CA VAL A 119 26.26 -9.68 9.85
C VAL A 119 25.13 -8.98 9.12
N PHE A 120 24.25 -9.78 8.50
CA PHE A 120 23.05 -9.30 7.82
C PHE A 120 21.79 -9.72 8.57
N VAL A 121 20.79 -8.84 8.55
CA VAL A 121 19.48 -9.08 9.14
C VAL A 121 18.39 -8.82 8.11
N ALA A 122 17.26 -9.52 8.19
CA ALA A 122 16.12 -9.23 7.33
C ALA A 122 15.62 -7.79 7.55
N MET A 123 15.30 -7.07 6.48
CA MET A 123 14.89 -5.66 6.58
C MET A 123 13.67 -5.47 7.48
N SER A 124 12.69 -6.37 7.42
CA SER A 124 11.50 -6.38 8.28
C SER A 124 11.79 -6.59 9.77
N LYS A 125 13.03 -6.89 10.16
CA LYS A 125 13.45 -7.08 11.56
C LYS A 125 14.15 -5.86 12.15
N LEU A 126 14.46 -4.84 11.36
CA LEU A 126 15.12 -3.61 11.84
C LEU A 126 14.24 -2.83 12.82
N LEU A 127 12.94 -2.73 12.51
CA LEU A 127 11.95 -2.04 13.33
C LEU A 127 10.64 -2.83 13.33
N PRO A 128 9.75 -2.60 14.31
CA PRO A 128 8.42 -3.20 14.32
C PRO A 128 7.63 -2.84 13.05
N MET A 129 7.29 -3.84 12.25
CA MET A 129 6.57 -3.70 10.98
C MET A 129 5.40 -4.68 10.92
N VAL A 130 4.37 -4.32 10.15
CA VAL A 130 3.26 -5.23 9.83
C VAL A 130 3.79 -6.39 8.99
N HIS A 131 3.44 -7.62 9.33
CA HIS A 131 3.69 -8.77 8.47
C HIS A 131 2.65 -8.80 7.36
N THR A 132 3.07 -9.03 6.11
CA THR A 132 2.15 -8.98 4.95
C THR A 132 1.02 -10.02 5.05
N ASP A 133 1.28 -11.14 5.72
CA ASP A 133 0.28 -12.19 5.95
C ASP A 133 -0.84 -11.75 6.89
N ASP A 134 -0.65 -10.70 7.70
CA ASP A 134 -1.65 -10.19 8.65
C ASP A 134 -2.61 -9.16 8.03
N LEU A 135 -2.39 -8.78 6.77
CA LEU A 135 -3.18 -7.76 6.09
C LEU A 135 -4.62 -8.23 5.86
N VAL A 136 -5.59 -7.42 6.32
CA VAL A 136 -6.98 -7.57 5.90
C VAL A 136 -7.17 -6.80 4.59
N ILE A 137 -7.73 -7.43 3.56
CA ILE A 137 -7.87 -6.82 2.23
C ILE A 137 -9.34 -6.69 1.87
N ASP A 138 -9.71 -5.51 1.40
CA ASP A 138 -11.00 -5.19 0.76
C ASP A 138 -10.72 -4.20 -0.38
N GLY A 139 -11.73 -3.69 -1.05
CA GLY A 139 -11.54 -2.67 -2.07
C GLY A 139 -12.70 -2.53 -3.04
N TRP A 140 -12.46 -1.75 -4.07
CA TRP A 140 -13.46 -1.37 -5.06
C TRP A 140 -13.01 -1.79 -6.45
N ASP A 141 -13.94 -2.15 -7.32
CA ASP A 141 -13.70 -2.33 -8.75
C ASP A 141 -14.98 -1.99 -9.51
N ILE A 142 -14.82 -1.37 -10.68
CA ILE A 142 -15.94 -1.07 -11.58
C ILE A 142 -16.56 -2.36 -12.14
N SER A 143 -15.85 -3.49 -12.07
CA SER A 143 -16.30 -4.82 -12.44
C SER A 143 -16.82 -5.59 -11.21
N PRO A 144 -17.96 -6.31 -11.32
CA PRO A 144 -18.52 -7.11 -10.22
C PRO A 144 -17.86 -8.47 -10.04
N MET A 145 -16.85 -8.82 -10.85
CA MET A 145 -16.19 -10.13 -10.78
C MET A 145 -15.60 -10.36 -9.39
N ASN A 146 -15.86 -11.55 -8.83
CA ASN A 146 -15.21 -11.95 -7.59
C ASN A 146 -13.71 -12.18 -7.81
N LEU A 147 -12.94 -12.26 -6.73
CA LEU A 147 -11.48 -12.32 -6.84
C LEU A 147 -10.98 -13.63 -7.46
N ALA A 148 -11.74 -14.74 -7.40
CA ALA A 148 -11.37 -15.97 -8.09
C ALA A 148 -11.53 -15.85 -9.62
N GLU A 149 -12.60 -15.19 -10.08
CA GLU A 149 -12.80 -14.88 -11.50
C GLU A 149 -11.76 -13.87 -12.00
N ALA A 150 -11.48 -12.83 -11.20
CA ALA A 150 -10.45 -11.84 -11.49
C ALA A 150 -9.06 -12.48 -11.64
N MET A 151 -8.69 -13.38 -10.72
CA MET A 151 -7.45 -14.15 -10.78
C MET A 151 -7.35 -14.99 -12.06
N GLY A 152 -8.43 -15.69 -12.43
CA GLY A 152 -8.50 -16.46 -13.67
C GLY A 152 -8.39 -15.58 -14.92
N ARG A 153 -9.06 -14.42 -14.93
CA ARG A 153 -8.97 -13.43 -16.02
C ARG A 153 -7.56 -12.86 -16.15
N ALA A 154 -6.88 -12.61 -15.04
CA ALA A 154 -5.55 -11.99 -15.00
C ALA A 154 -4.46 -12.89 -15.60
N LYS A 155 -4.61 -14.22 -15.49
CA LYS A 155 -3.64 -15.21 -16.03
C LYS A 155 -2.21 -15.01 -15.51
N VAL A 156 -2.07 -14.57 -14.25
CA VAL A 156 -0.76 -14.34 -13.61
C VAL A 156 -0.35 -15.54 -12.77
N ILE A 157 -1.26 -16.05 -11.94
CA ILE A 157 -1.00 -17.13 -10.97
C ILE A 157 -1.11 -18.50 -11.64
N ASP A 158 -0.25 -19.45 -11.26
CA ASP A 158 -0.31 -20.84 -11.73
C ASP A 158 -1.67 -21.48 -11.46
N PHE A 159 -2.16 -22.28 -12.41
CA PHE A 159 -3.50 -22.87 -12.39
C PHE A 159 -3.80 -23.71 -11.13
N ASP A 160 -2.83 -24.51 -10.66
CA ASP A 160 -3.00 -25.31 -9.43
C ASP A 160 -3.20 -24.42 -8.19
N LEU A 161 -2.45 -23.32 -8.08
CA LEU A 161 -2.64 -22.35 -7.01
C LEU A 161 -4.00 -21.64 -7.12
N GLN A 162 -4.43 -21.30 -8.35
CA GLN A 162 -5.77 -20.73 -8.55
C GLN A 162 -6.87 -21.65 -8.01
N HIS A 163 -6.76 -22.96 -8.26
CA HIS A 163 -7.71 -23.95 -7.73
C HIS A 163 -7.74 -24.03 -6.22
N LYS A 164 -6.56 -24.03 -5.58
CA LYS A 164 -6.44 -24.06 -4.12
C LYS A 164 -7.08 -22.83 -3.46
N LEU A 165 -6.94 -21.66 -4.07
CA LEU A 165 -7.47 -20.40 -3.54
C LEU A 165 -8.93 -20.12 -3.93
N ARG A 166 -9.47 -20.84 -4.93
CA ARG A 166 -10.80 -20.57 -5.52
C ARG A 166 -11.91 -20.47 -4.47
N LYS A 167 -11.96 -21.40 -3.52
CA LYS A 167 -13.04 -21.47 -2.52
C LYS A 167 -13.13 -20.20 -1.67
N GLU A 168 -12.00 -19.62 -1.30
CA GLU A 168 -11.94 -18.40 -0.49
C GLU A 168 -12.12 -17.16 -1.37
N MET A 169 -11.35 -17.04 -2.45
CA MET A 169 -11.37 -15.84 -3.31
C MET A 169 -12.70 -15.63 -4.04
N GLN A 170 -13.53 -16.67 -4.25
CA GLN A 170 -14.87 -16.50 -4.82
C GLN A 170 -15.85 -15.77 -3.88
N THR A 171 -15.57 -15.77 -2.57
CA THR A 171 -16.39 -15.08 -1.56
C THR A 171 -16.03 -13.60 -1.45
N MET A 172 -14.85 -13.22 -1.97
CA MET A 172 -14.34 -11.86 -1.97
C MET A 172 -14.84 -11.14 -3.22
N LYS A 173 -15.70 -10.15 -3.04
CA LYS A 173 -16.29 -9.36 -4.13
C LYS A 173 -15.94 -7.89 -3.94
N PRO A 174 -15.46 -7.20 -4.99
CA PRO A 174 -15.21 -5.77 -4.90
C PRO A 174 -16.48 -4.98 -4.60
N ARG A 175 -16.35 -3.95 -3.77
CA ARG A 175 -17.36 -2.92 -3.60
C ARG A 175 -17.56 -2.14 -4.91
N PRO A 176 -18.76 -1.55 -5.14
CA PRO A 176 -18.98 -0.68 -6.29
C PRO A 176 -17.98 0.47 -6.33
N ALA A 177 -17.37 0.75 -7.47
CA ALA A 177 -16.39 1.84 -7.61
C ALA A 177 -16.99 3.07 -8.30
N ILE A 178 -16.23 4.16 -8.31
CA ILE A 178 -16.54 5.34 -9.13
C ILE A 178 -16.07 5.06 -10.57
N TYR A 179 -16.92 5.33 -11.55
CA TYR A 179 -16.58 5.25 -12.97
C TYR A 179 -16.91 6.58 -13.63
N ASP A 180 -15.89 7.18 -14.21
CA ASP A 180 -16.01 8.34 -15.07
C ASP A 180 -15.38 8.01 -16.44
N PRO A 181 -16.19 7.86 -17.50
CA PRO A 181 -15.69 7.48 -18.82
C PRO A 181 -14.75 8.53 -19.42
N ASP A 182 -14.81 9.78 -18.99
CA ASP A 182 -13.96 10.85 -19.52
C ASP A 182 -12.53 10.76 -18.97
N PHE A 183 -12.31 9.98 -17.90
CA PHE A 183 -11.00 9.82 -17.28
C PHE A 183 -10.23 8.58 -17.72
N ILE A 184 -10.89 7.56 -18.28
CA ILE A 184 -10.23 6.30 -18.68
C ILE A 184 -10.58 5.90 -20.11
N ALA A 185 -9.84 4.94 -20.66
CA ALA A 185 -10.08 4.48 -22.03
C ALA A 185 -11.52 3.98 -22.24
N ALA A 186 -12.15 4.38 -23.35
CA ALA A 186 -13.53 4.04 -23.68
C ALA A 186 -13.81 2.52 -23.73
N ASN A 187 -12.79 1.72 -24.01
CA ASN A 187 -12.88 0.25 -24.01
C ASN A 187 -13.10 -0.38 -22.62
N GLN A 188 -13.15 0.42 -21.55
CA GLN A 188 -13.52 -0.05 -20.21
C GLN A 188 -15.02 -0.04 -19.94
N ALA A 189 -15.84 0.53 -20.84
CA ALA A 189 -17.29 0.70 -20.63
C ALA A 189 -18.00 -0.62 -20.31
N ASP A 190 -17.71 -1.69 -21.06
CA ASP A 190 -18.35 -3.00 -20.87
C ASP A 190 -17.98 -3.66 -19.52
N ARG A 191 -16.89 -3.22 -18.88
CA ARG A 191 -16.49 -3.70 -17.54
C ARG A 191 -17.22 -2.96 -16.42
N ALA A 192 -17.75 -1.77 -16.67
CA ALA A 192 -18.24 -0.83 -15.66
C ALA A 192 -19.68 -1.13 -15.21
N LEU A 193 -19.87 -2.26 -14.53
CA LEU A 193 -21.19 -2.75 -14.09
C LEU A 193 -21.42 -2.67 -12.56
N ASN A 194 -20.38 -2.35 -11.79
CA ASN A 194 -20.40 -2.29 -10.33
C ASN A 194 -20.07 -0.87 -9.86
N LEU A 195 -21.05 0.03 -9.92
CA LEU A 195 -20.80 1.48 -9.85
C LEU A 195 -21.50 2.17 -8.68
N ILE A 196 -20.81 3.11 -8.04
CA ILE A 196 -21.41 4.12 -7.16
C ILE A 196 -22.03 5.20 -8.04
N ARG A 197 -23.34 5.38 -7.92
CA ARG A 197 -24.11 6.38 -8.67
C ARG A 197 -24.23 7.69 -7.86
N GLY A 198 -24.71 8.74 -8.53
CA GLY A 198 -24.90 10.04 -7.93
C GLY A 198 -23.84 11.05 -8.34
N THR A 199 -23.90 12.21 -7.72
CA THR A 199 -22.91 13.28 -7.82
C THR A 199 -21.56 12.86 -7.24
N ARG A 200 -20.49 13.56 -7.62
CA ARG A 200 -19.14 13.35 -7.08
C ARG A 200 -19.11 13.48 -5.55
N TYR A 201 -19.93 14.37 -4.98
CA TYR A 201 -20.04 14.51 -3.53
C TYR A 201 -20.74 13.31 -2.87
N GLU A 202 -21.79 12.75 -3.47
CA GLU A 202 -22.43 11.53 -2.97
C GLU A 202 -21.48 10.33 -3.07
N GLN A 203 -20.71 10.24 -4.16
CA GLN A 203 -19.66 9.23 -4.33
C GLN A 203 -18.58 9.35 -3.25
N TYR A 204 -18.09 10.56 -2.97
CA TYR A 204 -17.17 10.84 -1.86
C TYR A 204 -17.72 10.35 -0.52
N LEU A 205 -18.97 10.66 -0.21
CA LEU A 205 -19.60 10.21 1.05
C LEU A 205 -19.70 8.69 1.12
N GLN A 206 -19.98 8.02 -0.01
CA GLN A 206 -20.01 6.56 -0.07
C GLN A 206 -18.63 5.94 0.18
N ILE A 207 -17.55 6.49 -0.41
CA ILE A 207 -16.18 5.98 -0.15
C ILE A 207 -15.82 6.12 1.33
N ARG A 208 -16.15 7.25 1.96
CA ARG A 208 -15.94 7.44 3.40
C ARG A 208 -16.72 6.44 4.25
N ALA A 209 -17.97 6.17 3.86
CA ALA A 209 -18.80 5.17 4.52
C ALA A 209 -18.20 3.76 4.36
N ASP A 210 -17.69 3.41 3.18
CA ASP A 210 -17.04 2.12 2.92
C ASP A 210 -15.75 1.93 3.73
N ILE A 211 -14.89 2.95 3.81
CA ILE A 211 -13.66 2.93 4.62
C ILE A 211 -14.01 2.72 6.09
N LYS A 212 -15.01 3.46 6.60
CA LYS A 212 -15.48 3.33 7.98
C LYS A 212 -16.06 1.93 8.24
N ASP A 213 -16.92 1.45 7.35
CA ASP A 213 -17.53 0.12 7.42
C ASP A 213 -16.47 -0.98 7.46
N PHE A 214 -15.48 -0.93 6.57
CA PHE A 214 -14.37 -1.87 6.51
C PHE A 214 -13.54 -1.87 7.80
N ARG A 215 -13.18 -0.67 8.29
CA ARG A 215 -12.43 -0.49 9.54
C ARG A 215 -13.18 -1.09 10.73
N ASP A 216 -14.44 -0.71 10.89
CA ASP A 216 -15.24 -1.04 12.07
C ASP A 216 -15.59 -2.55 12.09
N LYS A 217 -16.00 -3.13 10.96
CA LYS A 217 -16.29 -4.57 10.83
C LYS A 217 -15.10 -5.45 11.17
N ASN A 218 -13.90 -5.02 10.74
CA ASN A 218 -12.68 -5.80 10.92
C ASN A 218 -11.89 -5.42 12.17
N LYS A 219 -12.36 -4.44 12.96
CA LYS A 219 -11.70 -3.90 14.16
C LYS A 219 -10.24 -3.51 13.86
N LEU A 220 -10.07 -2.71 12.80
CA LEU A 220 -8.75 -2.29 12.32
C LEU A 220 -8.28 -1.03 13.05
N ASP A 221 -6.99 -1.02 13.42
CA ASP A 221 -6.36 0.17 14.00
C ASP A 221 -6.01 1.19 12.92
N LYS A 222 -5.69 0.72 11.72
CA LYS A 222 -5.31 1.53 10.56
C LYS A 222 -5.88 0.96 9.27
N VAL A 223 -6.19 1.85 8.33
CA VAL A 223 -6.55 1.53 6.96
C VAL A 223 -5.63 2.30 6.03
N ILE A 224 -5.09 1.63 5.02
CA ILE A 224 -4.39 2.27 3.90
C ILE A 224 -5.21 2.04 2.64
N VAL A 225 -5.51 3.11 1.92
CA VAL A 225 -6.12 3.04 0.59
C VAL A 225 -5.02 3.15 -0.45
N LEU A 226 -5.03 2.27 -1.46
CA LEU A 226 -4.04 2.28 -2.53
C LEU A 226 -4.73 2.17 -3.90
N TRP A 227 -4.39 3.09 -4.79
CA TRP A 227 -4.85 3.05 -6.17
C TRP A 227 -4.02 2.08 -7.01
N THR A 228 -4.68 1.04 -7.53
CA THR A 228 -4.12 0.11 -8.52
C THR A 228 -5.08 -0.12 -9.69
N ALA A 229 -6.00 0.82 -9.90
CA ALA A 229 -6.96 0.83 -10.99
C ALA A 229 -6.31 1.32 -12.29
N ASN A 230 -7.10 1.40 -13.36
CA ASN A 230 -6.68 1.93 -14.65
C ASN A 230 -6.03 3.32 -14.50
N THR A 231 -5.01 3.58 -15.32
CA THR A 231 -4.43 4.92 -15.45
C THR A 231 -5.48 5.88 -15.98
N GLU A 232 -5.70 6.97 -15.25
CA GLU A 232 -6.54 8.07 -15.69
C GLU A 232 -5.75 9.04 -16.58
N ARG A 233 -6.43 9.80 -17.45
CA ARG A 233 -5.84 11.00 -18.04
C ARG A 233 -5.52 12.00 -16.93
N PHE A 234 -4.64 12.95 -17.24
CA PHE A 234 -4.40 14.08 -16.35
C PHE A 234 -5.65 14.97 -16.26
N CYS A 235 -5.86 15.55 -15.08
CA CYS A 235 -6.80 16.65 -14.87
C CYS A 235 -6.14 17.97 -15.32
N GLU A 236 -6.93 18.92 -15.79
CA GLU A 236 -6.47 20.30 -15.95
C GLU A 236 -6.38 20.98 -14.58
N VAL A 237 -5.18 21.38 -14.16
CA VAL A 237 -4.98 22.10 -12.91
C VAL A 237 -5.38 23.56 -13.11
N ALA A 238 -6.41 24.00 -12.40
CA ALA A 238 -7.03 25.32 -12.57
C ALA A 238 -7.16 26.05 -11.23
N VAL A 239 -6.89 27.36 -11.26
CA VAL A 239 -7.09 28.28 -10.13
C VAL A 239 -8.57 28.32 -9.77
N GLY A 240 -8.90 28.25 -8.48
CA GLY A 240 -10.28 28.17 -8.01
C GLY A 240 -10.90 26.77 -8.06
N VAL A 241 -10.15 25.74 -8.49
CA VAL A 241 -10.58 24.33 -8.53
C VAL A 241 -9.59 23.42 -7.80
N HIS A 242 -8.34 23.38 -8.24
CA HIS A 242 -7.32 22.40 -7.79
C HIS A 242 -6.19 23.02 -6.95
N ASP A 243 -6.19 24.34 -6.80
CA ASP A 243 -5.10 25.13 -6.23
C ASP A 243 -5.08 25.16 -4.69
N THR A 244 -6.22 24.90 -4.04
CA THR A 244 -6.33 24.85 -2.58
C THR A 244 -7.27 23.75 -2.10
N GLY A 245 -7.13 23.32 -0.84
CA GLY A 245 -8.03 22.34 -0.22
C GLY A 245 -9.50 22.79 -0.22
N ASP A 246 -9.75 24.07 0.09
CA ASP A 246 -11.11 24.64 0.11
C ASP A 246 -11.74 24.67 -1.29
N ASN A 247 -10.95 25.00 -2.31
CA ASN A 247 -11.42 24.99 -3.70
C ASN A 247 -11.70 23.57 -4.19
N LEU A 248 -10.89 22.58 -3.82
CA LEU A 248 -11.13 21.17 -4.13
C LEU A 248 -12.45 20.68 -3.49
N GLU A 249 -12.70 20.99 -2.22
CA GLU A 249 -13.95 20.62 -1.56
C GLU A 249 -15.15 21.31 -2.22
N LYS A 250 -15.03 22.61 -2.55
CA LYS A 250 -16.08 23.36 -3.25
C LYS A 250 -16.35 22.76 -4.63
N ALA A 251 -15.32 22.44 -5.40
CA ALA A 251 -15.44 21.83 -6.71
C ALA A 251 -16.09 20.44 -6.66
N LEU A 252 -15.73 19.63 -5.67
CA LEU A 252 -16.37 18.33 -5.39
C LEU A 252 -17.88 18.49 -5.15
N ARG A 253 -18.28 19.43 -4.29
CA ARG A 253 -19.69 19.73 -3.98
C ARG A 253 -20.47 20.29 -5.17
N GLN A 254 -19.79 21.03 -6.05
CA GLN A 254 -20.35 21.57 -7.28
C GLN A 254 -20.35 20.55 -8.44
N ASN A 255 -19.96 19.31 -8.18
CA ASN A 255 -19.91 18.24 -9.18
C ASN A 255 -19.01 18.58 -10.39
N ASN A 256 -17.95 19.36 -10.17
CA ASN A 256 -17.04 19.83 -11.23
C ASN A 256 -16.46 18.65 -12.02
N SER A 257 -16.49 18.74 -13.36
CA SER A 257 -16.08 17.69 -14.29
C SER A 257 -14.60 17.33 -14.23
N GLU A 258 -13.74 18.25 -13.79
CA GLU A 258 -12.30 17.97 -13.67
C GLU A 258 -11.90 17.33 -12.33
N ILE A 259 -12.86 17.05 -11.45
CA ILE A 259 -12.60 16.23 -10.25
C ILE A 259 -12.68 14.74 -10.65
N SER A 260 -11.52 14.11 -10.84
CA SER A 260 -11.42 12.71 -11.24
C SER A 260 -11.89 11.73 -10.15
N PRO A 261 -12.23 10.48 -10.51
CA PRO A 261 -12.43 9.41 -9.53
C PRO A 261 -11.25 9.26 -8.56
N SER A 262 -10.00 9.26 -9.03
CA SER A 262 -8.84 9.19 -8.13
C SER A 262 -8.74 10.36 -7.15
N THR A 263 -9.14 11.57 -7.55
CA THR A 263 -9.23 12.74 -6.67
C THR A 263 -10.26 12.51 -5.56
N ILE A 264 -11.41 11.93 -5.89
CA ILE A 264 -12.46 11.62 -4.91
C ILE A 264 -11.96 10.59 -3.89
N PHE A 265 -11.28 9.53 -4.34
CA PHE A 265 -10.68 8.55 -3.43
C PHE A 265 -9.58 9.14 -2.54
N ALA A 266 -8.79 10.10 -3.04
CA ALA A 266 -7.75 10.76 -2.25
C ALA A 266 -8.33 11.73 -1.20
N LEU A 267 -9.48 12.35 -1.48
CA LEU A 267 -10.16 13.24 -0.54
C LEU A 267 -10.88 12.49 0.59
N ALA A 268 -11.37 11.28 0.32
CA ALA A 268 -12.23 10.48 1.22
C ALA A 268 -11.48 9.92 2.45
#